data_AF-A0AAV1XUZ2-F1
#
_entry.id   AF-A0AAV1XUZ2-F1
#
_cell.length_a   1.000
_cell.length_b   1.000
_cell.length_c   1.000
_cell.angle_alpha   90.00
_cell.angle_beta   90.00
_cell.angle_gamma   90.00
#
_symmetry.space_group_name_H-M   'P 1'
#
loop_
_entity.id
_entity.type
_entity.pdbx_description
1 polymer ?
#
loop_
_entity_poly.entity_id
_entity_poly.type
_entity_poly.pdbx_seq_one_letter_code
_entity_poly.pdbx_strand_id
1 'polypeptide(L)'
;MDTTTSGTPTIQYHNIPDQPITTTVVATPLPTFQPRQRHCYGDSRPGEFPLSASPSIVLHVLTSCNLDPQDLAKLEATCSFFRQPANFDPDFDLSLSELAALDMCQKRAIFKPMTTEEKQNLKQRCGGSWKLVLRFLLAGEACCRREKSQAIAGPGHSIAVTSKGVVYSFGCNSAGQLGNGTTEEYWQPRPIRALQGIRIIQAAAGAGRTMLISDSGQVYAFGKDTFSETEFGIQGSIMVATTPQLIETLKNIFVVQATIGNFFTAVLSREGRVYTFSWGSEGKLCHRTDPNDVEPRPLLGALEHIPVVQIAAGYCYLLCLACQSSGMSVYSVGCGLGGKLGHGSRTDEKYPRLVEQFQTLNLQPRVVAAGAWHAAVVGQDGRVCTWGWGRYGCLGHGNEECELVPKVVEALSNVKAVHVATGDYTTFVLSDNGDVYSFGCGESASLGHNPGDDDDEEQEENMHVNVLSPELVTLLKQVNERVVQISLTNSIHWNAHTFALTESGKVYAFGAGDKGQLGVELVGNQTERGKPERVNIDLDN
;
A
#
# COMPACT_ATOMS: atom_id res chain seq x y z
N MET A 1 38.56 57.68 -38.02
CA MET A 1 39.78 56.87 -38.08
C MET A 1 39.63 55.71 -37.10
N ASP A 2 39.64 54.45 -37.49
CA ASP A 2 39.42 53.89 -38.83
C ASP A 2 38.97 52.42 -38.72
N THR A 3 38.33 51.97 -39.80
CA THR A 3 38.17 50.62 -40.39
C THR A 3 39.06 49.46 -39.85
N THR A 4 38.72 48.15 -39.91
CA THR A 4 38.19 47.29 -40.99
C THR A 4 37.55 45.99 -40.41
N THR A 5 36.31 45.57 -40.73
CA THR A 5 35.79 44.74 -41.86
C THR A 5 36.28 43.29 -42.05
N SER A 6 35.32 42.34 -41.93
CA SER A 6 35.11 41.19 -42.84
C SER A 6 33.68 40.62 -42.63
N GLY A 7 32.88 40.18 -43.61
CA GLY A 7 33.04 40.31 -45.07
C GLY A 7 32.50 39.10 -45.87
N THR A 8 31.21 39.10 -46.24
CA THR A 8 30.65 38.19 -47.29
C THR A 8 29.44 38.86 -47.99
N PRO A 9 29.46 39.08 -49.33
CA PRO A 9 28.44 39.90 -50.01
C PRO A 9 27.60 39.20 -51.11
N THR A 10 26.31 39.59 -51.22
CA THR A 10 25.49 39.76 -52.47
C THR A 10 25.26 38.54 -53.39
N ILE A 11 24.16 38.36 -54.15
CA ILE A 11 23.51 39.11 -55.28
C ILE A 11 22.16 38.37 -55.54
N GLN A 12 21.02 38.89 -56.02
CA GLN A 12 20.39 40.22 -56.25
C GLN A 12 18.87 39.99 -56.51
N TYR A 13 18.06 41.05 -56.65
CA TYR A 13 16.74 41.02 -57.31
C TYR A 13 16.66 42.17 -58.34
N HIS A 14 16.06 41.93 -59.51
CA HIS A 14 15.75 42.90 -60.58
C HIS A 14 14.66 42.29 -61.51
N ASN A 15 13.72 43.00 -62.16
CA ASN A 15 13.13 44.35 -61.94
C ASN A 15 11.94 44.56 -62.93
N ILE A 16 10.78 45.07 -62.47
CA ILE A 16 9.89 46.09 -63.17
C ILE A 16 9.16 45.62 -64.48
N PRO A 17 7.98 46.15 -64.94
CA PRO A 17 7.24 47.39 -64.56
C PRO A 17 5.73 47.28 -64.21
N ASP A 18 5.17 48.38 -63.70
CA ASP A 18 3.73 48.70 -63.64
C ASP A 18 3.14 49.13 -65.00
N GLN A 19 1.88 48.75 -65.30
CA GLN A 19 0.85 49.58 -65.97
C GLN A 19 -0.56 48.90 -65.96
N PRO A 20 -1.70 49.56 -66.29
CA PRO A 20 -2.75 49.71 -65.27
C PRO A 20 -4.17 49.21 -65.67
N ILE A 21 -5.16 49.69 -64.91
CA ILE A 21 -6.61 49.87 -65.18
C ILE A 21 -7.61 48.72 -64.81
N THR A 22 -8.62 49.14 -64.04
CA THR A 22 -10.05 48.75 -64.04
C THR A 22 -10.62 47.60 -63.17
N THR A 23 -11.55 48.02 -62.30
CA THR A 23 -12.82 47.40 -61.88
C THR A 23 -12.91 46.25 -60.87
N THR A 24 -13.86 46.46 -59.94
CA THR A 24 -14.59 45.48 -59.12
C THR A 24 -13.81 44.61 -58.14
N VAL A 25 -13.76 45.09 -56.89
CA VAL A 25 -13.56 44.26 -55.70
C VAL A 25 -14.80 43.37 -55.52
N VAL A 26 -14.65 42.07 -55.74
CA VAL A 26 -15.56 41.04 -55.18
C VAL A 26 -14.74 40.23 -54.19
N ALA A 27 -15.03 40.40 -52.90
CA ALA A 27 -14.35 39.67 -51.84
C ALA A 27 -14.80 38.21 -51.85
N THR A 28 -13.89 37.29 -52.17
CA THR A 28 -14.10 35.85 -51.93
C THR A 28 -13.97 35.57 -50.43
N PRO A 29 -15.01 35.07 -49.74
CA PRO A 29 -14.88 34.71 -48.34
C PRO A 29 -13.96 33.50 -48.18
N LEU A 30 -13.01 33.59 -47.25
CA LEU A 30 -12.23 32.45 -46.77
C LEU A 30 -13.20 31.37 -46.24
N PRO A 31 -12.97 30.07 -46.55
CA PRO A 31 -13.85 29.02 -46.09
C PRO A 31 -13.80 28.91 -44.55
N THR A 32 -14.93 29.19 -43.91
CA THR A 32 -15.12 29.03 -42.47
C THR A 32 -15.05 27.54 -42.12
N PHE A 33 -14.03 27.14 -41.37
CA PHE A 33 -13.94 25.80 -40.78
C PHE A 33 -15.04 25.62 -39.73
N GLN A 34 -16.18 25.07 -40.13
CA GLN A 34 -17.17 24.56 -39.19
C GLN A 34 -16.64 23.30 -38.50
N PRO A 35 -16.80 23.16 -37.17
CA PRO A 35 -16.46 21.93 -36.48
C PRO A 35 -17.40 20.81 -36.98
N ARG A 36 -16.83 19.78 -37.62
CA ARG A 36 -17.60 18.61 -38.07
C ARG A 36 -18.13 17.83 -36.86
N GLN A 37 -19.40 18.05 -36.54
CA GLN A 37 -20.16 17.22 -35.62
C GLN A 37 -20.25 15.80 -36.22
N ARG A 38 -19.46 14.86 -35.70
CA ARG A 38 -19.55 13.45 -36.12
C ARG A 38 -20.79 12.83 -35.48
N HIS A 39 -21.81 12.57 -36.29
CA HIS A 39 -23.00 11.85 -35.84
C HIS A 39 -22.67 10.36 -35.71
N CYS A 40 -22.70 9.84 -34.48
CA CYS A 40 -22.48 8.43 -34.16
C CYS A 40 -23.79 7.60 -34.16
N TYR A 41 -24.73 7.94 -35.05
CA TYR A 41 -25.95 7.16 -35.28
C TYR A 41 -26.10 6.96 -36.78
N GLY A 42 -26.23 5.69 -37.18
CA GLY A 42 -26.28 5.29 -38.58
C GLY A 42 -27.71 5.30 -39.12
N ASP A 43 -27.83 5.74 -40.37
CA ASP A 43 -28.82 5.22 -41.32
C ASP A 43 -28.20 5.26 -42.73
N SER A 44 -27.80 4.09 -43.25
CA SER A 44 -27.54 3.82 -44.67
C SER A 44 -26.49 4.68 -45.42
N ARG A 45 -25.19 4.33 -45.30
CA ARG A 45 -24.15 4.54 -46.36
C ARG A 45 -22.82 3.83 -45.99
N PRO A 46 -22.00 3.41 -46.97
CA PRO A 46 -20.78 2.63 -46.72
C PRO A 46 -19.75 3.45 -45.92
N GLY A 47 -19.20 2.84 -44.87
CA GLY A 47 -18.45 3.52 -43.82
C GLY A 47 -18.86 3.12 -42.40
N GLU A 48 -19.83 2.20 -42.24
CA GLU A 48 -20.18 1.57 -40.97
C GLU A 48 -18.97 0.85 -40.36
N PHE A 49 -18.52 1.30 -39.18
CA PHE A 49 -17.69 0.50 -38.30
C PHE A 49 -18.63 -0.39 -37.46
N PRO A 50 -18.60 -1.73 -37.62
CA PRO A 50 -19.63 -2.63 -37.09
C PRO A 50 -19.48 -2.94 -35.59
N LEU A 51 -18.99 -1.99 -34.78
CA LEU A 51 -18.93 -2.14 -33.32
C LEU A 51 -20.34 -2.25 -32.70
N SER A 52 -21.34 -1.63 -33.32
CA SER A 52 -22.76 -1.83 -32.96
C SER A 52 -23.34 -3.17 -33.42
N ALA A 53 -22.80 -3.77 -34.48
CA ALA A 53 -23.29 -5.04 -35.01
C ALA A 53 -22.79 -6.26 -34.21
N SER A 54 -21.77 -6.08 -33.36
CA SER A 54 -21.29 -7.11 -32.44
C SER A 54 -20.86 -6.52 -31.09
N PRO A 55 -21.83 -6.26 -30.18
CA PRO A 55 -21.54 -5.77 -28.83
C PRO A 55 -20.56 -6.65 -28.04
N SER A 56 -20.51 -7.96 -28.33
CA SER A 56 -19.58 -8.91 -27.71
C SER A 56 -18.11 -8.68 -28.09
N ILE A 57 -17.82 -8.27 -29.33
CA ILE A 57 -16.45 -7.85 -29.72
C ILE A 57 -16.06 -6.58 -28.95
N VAL A 58 -16.98 -5.62 -28.81
CA VAL A 58 -16.69 -4.39 -28.06
C VAL A 58 -16.48 -4.68 -26.58
N LEU A 59 -17.33 -5.51 -25.96
CA LEU A 59 -17.13 -5.98 -24.60
C LEU A 59 -15.74 -6.61 -24.43
N HIS A 60 -15.38 -7.53 -25.32
CA HIS A 60 -14.06 -8.18 -25.28
C HIS A 60 -12.90 -7.19 -25.38
N VAL A 61 -13.00 -6.16 -26.23
CA VAL A 61 -11.99 -5.09 -26.29
C VAL A 61 -11.95 -4.29 -24.98
N LEU A 62 -13.09 -3.83 -24.47
CA LEU A 62 -13.15 -3.07 -23.21
C LEU A 62 -12.56 -3.85 -22.03
N THR A 63 -12.75 -5.17 -21.97
CA THR A 63 -12.31 -5.99 -20.84
C THR A 63 -10.94 -6.63 -21.01
N SER A 64 -10.43 -6.76 -22.24
CA SER A 64 -9.07 -7.26 -22.50
C SER A 64 -8.03 -6.14 -22.50
N CYS A 65 -8.44 -4.89 -22.76
CA CYS A 65 -7.56 -3.72 -22.66
C CYS A 65 -7.30 -3.25 -21.21
N ASN A 66 -7.88 -3.90 -20.19
CA ASN A 66 -7.74 -3.55 -18.76
C ASN A 66 -7.95 -2.04 -18.48
N LEU A 67 -9.00 -1.46 -19.07
CA LEU A 67 -9.29 -0.03 -18.94
C LEU A 67 -9.56 0.37 -17.49
N ASP A 68 -9.07 1.55 -17.09
CA ASP A 68 -9.39 2.11 -15.77
C ASP A 68 -10.91 2.39 -15.68
N PRO A 69 -11.54 2.19 -14.50
CA PRO A 69 -12.93 2.56 -14.26
C PRO A 69 -13.30 4.01 -14.65
N GLN A 70 -12.36 4.95 -14.54
CA GLN A 70 -12.54 6.33 -14.99
C GLN A 70 -12.60 6.42 -16.50
N ASP A 71 -11.86 5.60 -17.24
CA ASP A 71 -11.88 5.59 -18.70
C ASP A 71 -13.17 4.94 -19.22
N LEU A 72 -13.66 3.88 -18.57
CA LEU A 72 -15.02 3.37 -18.81
C LEU A 72 -16.09 4.46 -18.57
N ALA A 73 -15.97 5.23 -17.47
CA ALA A 73 -16.88 6.33 -17.18
C ALA A 73 -16.75 7.49 -18.20
N LYS A 74 -15.54 7.81 -18.68
CA LYS A 74 -15.31 8.80 -19.76
C LYS A 74 -15.89 8.33 -21.09
N LEU A 75 -15.76 7.04 -21.45
CA LEU A 75 -16.35 6.48 -22.66
C LEU A 75 -17.88 6.60 -22.64
N GLU A 76 -18.50 6.26 -21.51
CA GLU A 76 -19.94 6.43 -21.30
C GLU A 76 -20.36 7.91 -21.29
N ALA A 77 -19.57 8.79 -20.66
CA ALA A 77 -19.84 10.22 -20.66
C ALA A 77 -19.74 10.85 -22.06
N THR A 78 -18.77 10.43 -22.88
CA THR A 78 -18.47 11.04 -24.19
C THR A 78 -19.20 10.41 -25.37
N CYS A 79 -19.67 9.17 -25.26
CA CYS A 79 -20.34 8.47 -26.36
C CYS A 79 -21.59 7.70 -25.89
N SER A 80 -22.74 8.06 -26.46
CA SER A 80 -24.05 7.49 -26.11
C SER A 80 -24.21 6.01 -26.41
N PHE A 81 -23.36 5.44 -27.28
CA PHE A 81 -23.30 4.01 -27.55
C PHE A 81 -23.02 3.20 -26.27
N PHE A 82 -22.05 3.62 -25.45
CA PHE A 82 -21.70 2.92 -24.20
C PHE A 82 -22.71 3.12 -23.06
N ARG A 83 -23.69 4.02 -23.23
CA ARG A 83 -24.83 4.22 -22.32
C ARG A 83 -26.01 3.31 -22.62
N GLN A 84 -26.10 2.76 -23.83
CA GLN A 84 -27.22 1.89 -24.19
C GLN A 84 -27.14 0.57 -23.41
N PRO A 85 -28.28 -0.05 -23.06
CA PRO A 85 -28.30 -1.40 -22.53
C PRO A 85 -27.58 -2.35 -23.50
N ALA A 86 -26.78 -3.25 -22.95
CA ALA A 86 -25.95 -4.15 -23.75
C ALA A 86 -26.78 -5.13 -24.60
N ASN A 87 -28.01 -5.45 -24.15
CA ASN A 87 -28.97 -6.31 -24.83
C ASN A 87 -28.42 -7.72 -25.16
N PHE A 88 -27.59 -8.29 -24.27
CA PHE A 88 -27.17 -9.69 -24.33
C PHE A 88 -27.27 -10.37 -22.97
N ASP A 89 -27.46 -11.68 -23.02
CA ASP A 89 -27.62 -12.55 -21.85
C ASP A 89 -26.33 -12.57 -20.98
N PRO A 90 -26.44 -12.58 -19.64
CA PRO A 90 -27.66 -12.57 -18.83
C PRO A 90 -28.15 -11.16 -18.42
N ASP A 91 -27.29 -10.14 -18.51
CA ASP A 91 -27.51 -8.82 -17.91
C ASP A 91 -27.99 -7.78 -18.95
N PHE A 92 -29.22 -7.96 -19.45
CA PHE A 92 -29.80 -7.13 -20.52
C PHE A 92 -29.87 -5.63 -20.21
N ASP A 93 -30.08 -5.26 -18.94
CA ASP A 93 -30.29 -3.88 -18.48
C ASP A 93 -28.99 -3.07 -18.24
N LEU A 94 -27.83 -3.72 -18.16
CA LEU A 94 -26.56 -3.02 -17.88
C LEU A 94 -26.06 -2.26 -19.12
N SER A 95 -25.51 -1.07 -18.91
CA SER A 95 -24.78 -0.39 -19.99
C SER A 95 -23.51 -1.17 -20.33
N LEU A 96 -23.05 -1.08 -21.58
CA LEU A 96 -21.86 -1.82 -22.04
C LEU A 96 -20.61 -1.50 -21.19
N SER A 97 -20.51 -0.29 -20.62
CA SER A 97 -19.42 0.10 -19.71
C SER A 97 -19.53 -0.52 -18.31
N GLU A 98 -20.75 -0.66 -17.77
CA GLU A 98 -21.02 -1.36 -16.50
C GLU A 98 -20.79 -2.87 -16.64
N LEU A 99 -21.17 -3.46 -17.78
CA LEU A 99 -21.00 -4.88 -18.04
C LEU A 99 -19.52 -5.24 -18.29
N ALA A 100 -18.77 -4.36 -18.97
CA ALA A 100 -17.32 -4.47 -19.04
C ALA A 100 -16.65 -4.42 -17.66
N ALA A 101 -17.11 -3.53 -16.77
CA ALA A 101 -16.61 -3.47 -15.41
C ALA A 101 -16.96 -4.74 -14.61
N LEU A 102 -18.17 -5.29 -14.77
CA LEU A 102 -18.59 -6.53 -14.12
C LEU A 102 -17.76 -7.74 -14.57
N ASP A 103 -17.53 -7.94 -15.87
CA ASP A 103 -16.67 -9.01 -16.39
C ASP A 103 -15.22 -8.88 -15.87
N MET A 104 -14.68 -7.65 -15.79
CA MET A 104 -13.38 -7.41 -15.16
C MET A 104 -13.37 -7.63 -13.63
N CYS A 105 -14.51 -7.50 -12.94
CA CYS A 105 -14.64 -7.91 -11.53
C CYS A 105 -14.66 -9.44 -11.40
N GLN A 106 -15.43 -10.14 -12.26
CA GLN A 106 -15.61 -11.60 -12.23
C GLN A 106 -14.29 -12.38 -12.42
N LYS A 107 -13.29 -11.78 -13.08
CA LYS A 107 -11.95 -12.36 -13.27
C LYS A 107 -11.07 -12.34 -12.01
N ARG A 108 -11.43 -11.59 -10.95
CA ARG A 108 -10.56 -11.34 -9.78
C ARG A 108 -10.79 -12.35 -8.66
N ALA A 109 -9.70 -12.81 -8.03
CA ALA A 109 -9.71 -13.87 -7.03
C ALA A 109 -10.68 -13.62 -5.87
N ILE A 110 -10.72 -12.41 -5.31
CA ILE A 110 -11.60 -12.08 -4.17
C ILE A 110 -13.09 -11.90 -4.53
N PHE A 111 -13.41 -11.62 -5.80
CA PHE A 111 -14.78 -11.35 -6.26
C PHE A 111 -15.44 -12.55 -6.94
N LYS A 112 -14.64 -13.38 -7.63
CA LYS A 112 -15.08 -14.62 -8.28
C LYS A 112 -15.90 -15.54 -7.37
N PRO A 113 -15.49 -15.88 -6.12
CA PRO A 113 -16.23 -16.78 -5.24
C PRO A 113 -17.43 -16.12 -4.54
N MET A 114 -17.67 -14.83 -4.70
CA MET A 114 -18.79 -14.15 -4.03
C MET A 114 -20.15 -14.62 -4.58
N THR A 115 -21.14 -14.78 -3.71
CA THR A 115 -22.52 -15.05 -4.10
C THR A 115 -23.14 -13.84 -4.83
N THR A 116 -24.28 -14.03 -5.50
CA THR A 116 -25.00 -12.90 -6.14
C THR A 116 -25.40 -11.83 -5.12
N GLU A 117 -25.82 -12.22 -3.92
CA GLU A 117 -26.18 -11.29 -2.84
C GLU A 117 -24.96 -10.48 -2.36
N GLU A 118 -23.84 -11.15 -2.12
CA GLU A 118 -22.58 -10.51 -1.70
C GLU A 118 -22.06 -9.53 -2.76
N LYS A 119 -22.16 -9.89 -4.05
CA LYS A 119 -21.81 -9.03 -5.19
C LYS A 119 -22.69 -7.78 -5.23
N GLN A 120 -24.00 -7.92 -4.99
CA GLN A 120 -24.91 -6.77 -4.92
C GLN A 120 -24.67 -5.91 -3.66
N ASN A 121 -24.36 -6.50 -2.50
CA ASN A 121 -24.00 -5.75 -1.30
C ASN A 121 -22.74 -4.91 -1.53
N LEU A 122 -21.70 -5.49 -2.14
CA LEU A 122 -20.48 -4.78 -2.51
C LEU A 122 -20.78 -3.66 -3.52
N LYS A 123 -21.61 -3.91 -4.54
CA LYS A 123 -22.06 -2.88 -5.48
C LYS A 123 -22.71 -1.69 -4.78
N GLN A 124 -23.65 -1.94 -3.85
CA GLN A 124 -24.29 -0.85 -3.09
C GLN A 124 -23.29 -0.07 -2.25
N ARG A 125 -22.37 -0.75 -1.55
CA ARG A 125 -21.33 -0.09 -0.73
C ARG A 125 -20.30 0.70 -1.55
N CYS A 126 -20.05 0.31 -2.79
CA CYS A 126 -19.24 1.09 -3.73
C CYS A 126 -20.00 2.25 -4.38
N GLY A 127 -21.29 2.49 -4.06
CA GLY A 127 -22.09 3.57 -4.63
C GLY A 127 -22.94 3.18 -5.84
N GLY A 128 -23.29 1.90 -5.99
CA GLY A 128 -24.28 1.42 -6.95
C GLY A 128 -23.78 1.13 -8.37
N SER A 129 -22.46 1.15 -8.62
CA SER A 129 -21.86 0.98 -9.95
C SER A 129 -20.77 -0.10 -9.96
N TRP A 130 -20.77 -0.97 -10.98
CA TRP A 130 -19.72 -1.97 -11.19
C TRP A 130 -18.37 -1.34 -11.52
N LYS A 131 -18.32 -0.16 -12.14
CA LYS A 131 -17.08 0.60 -12.31
C LYS A 131 -16.48 0.99 -10.96
N LEU A 132 -17.31 1.38 -9.99
CA LEU A 132 -16.84 1.71 -8.64
C LEU A 132 -16.41 0.46 -7.85
N VAL A 133 -17.06 -0.70 -8.07
CA VAL A 133 -16.57 -2.00 -7.56
C VAL A 133 -15.22 -2.34 -8.17
N LEU A 134 -15.05 -2.22 -9.50
CA LEU A 134 -13.78 -2.47 -10.17
C LEU A 134 -12.66 -1.56 -9.64
N ARG A 135 -12.97 -0.27 -9.38
CA ARG A 135 -12.05 0.69 -8.74
C ARG A 135 -11.62 0.23 -7.36
N PHE A 136 -12.57 -0.20 -6.53
CA PHE A 136 -12.29 -0.74 -5.20
C PHE A 136 -11.37 -1.97 -5.25
N LEU A 137 -11.65 -2.93 -6.14
CA LEU A 137 -10.85 -4.15 -6.29
C LEU A 137 -9.43 -3.84 -6.80
N LEU A 138 -9.30 -2.97 -7.81
CA LEU A 138 -8.01 -2.49 -8.33
C LEU A 138 -7.18 -1.78 -7.26
N ALA A 139 -7.81 -0.91 -6.46
CA ALA A 139 -7.14 -0.21 -5.37
C ALA A 139 -6.66 -1.20 -4.29
N GLY A 140 -7.47 -2.20 -3.92
CA GLY A 140 -7.06 -3.26 -2.98
C GLY A 140 -5.85 -4.08 -3.45
N GLU A 141 -5.81 -4.45 -4.74
CA GLU A 141 -4.66 -5.13 -5.36
C GLU A 141 -3.40 -4.25 -5.47
N ALA A 142 -3.57 -2.94 -5.63
CA ALA A 142 -2.46 -1.99 -5.66
C ALA A 142 -1.86 -1.72 -4.27
N CYS A 143 -2.67 -1.78 -3.21
CA CYS A 143 -2.24 -1.50 -1.83
C CYS A 143 -1.65 -2.72 -1.13
N CYS A 144 -2.14 -3.92 -1.44
CA CYS A 144 -1.75 -5.16 -0.77
C CYS A 144 -1.12 -6.13 -1.77
N ARG A 145 0.12 -6.60 -1.49
CA ARG A 145 0.81 -7.68 -2.22
C ARG A 145 0.19 -9.07 -1.96
N ARG A 146 -1.14 -9.17 -2.03
CA ARG A 146 -1.90 -10.42 -1.91
C ARG A 146 -1.42 -11.40 -2.99
N GLU A 147 -1.30 -12.67 -2.62
CA GLU A 147 -0.82 -13.76 -3.50
C GLU A 147 0.61 -13.62 -4.03
N LYS A 148 1.38 -12.61 -3.59
CA LYS A 148 2.81 -12.48 -3.85
C LYS A 148 3.61 -12.79 -2.60
N SER A 149 4.88 -13.12 -2.79
CA SER A 149 5.86 -13.27 -1.72
C SER A 149 5.95 -12.02 -0.84
N GLN A 150 6.13 -12.26 0.45
CA GLN A 150 6.21 -11.25 1.53
C GLN A 150 7.27 -11.65 2.55
N ALA A 151 8.05 -10.69 3.03
CA ALA A 151 8.86 -10.81 4.23
C ALA A 151 8.39 -9.76 5.25
N ILE A 152 8.11 -10.18 6.47
CA ILE A 152 7.54 -9.36 7.54
C ILE A 152 8.50 -9.35 8.73
N ALA A 153 9.02 -8.16 9.04
CA ALA A 153 9.86 -7.90 10.20
C ALA A 153 8.98 -7.61 11.42
N GLY A 154 8.85 -8.59 12.31
CA GLY A 154 8.13 -8.45 13.57
C GLY A 154 8.99 -7.88 14.70
N PRO A 155 8.43 -7.73 15.91
CA PRO A 155 9.21 -7.46 17.10
C PRO A 155 9.90 -8.75 17.55
N GLY A 156 11.22 -8.79 17.40
CA GLY A 156 12.10 -9.92 17.78
C GLY A 156 11.98 -11.19 16.92
N HIS A 157 11.08 -11.25 15.94
CA HIS A 157 10.86 -12.44 15.12
C HIS A 157 10.36 -12.07 13.72
N SER A 158 10.39 -13.04 12.81
CA SER A 158 10.27 -12.82 11.38
C SER A 158 9.43 -13.89 10.71
N ILE A 159 8.59 -13.46 9.76
CA ILE A 159 7.70 -14.32 8.99
C ILE A 159 7.94 -14.07 7.51
N ALA A 160 8.18 -15.13 6.74
CA ALA A 160 8.26 -15.07 5.28
C ALA A 160 7.20 -15.97 4.64
N VAL A 161 6.46 -15.42 3.69
CA VAL A 161 5.39 -16.12 2.95
C VAL A 161 5.81 -16.21 1.49
N THR A 162 5.77 -17.43 0.92
CA THR A 162 6.13 -17.68 -0.48
C THR A 162 4.97 -17.40 -1.45
N SER A 163 5.25 -17.29 -2.75
CA SER A 163 4.24 -17.19 -3.82
C SER A 163 3.25 -18.37 -3.84
N LYS A 164 3.67 -19.53 -3.30
CA LYS A 164 2.87 -20.74 -3.12
C LYS A 164 2.02 -20.73 -1.85
N GLY A 165 2.27 -19.78 -0.94
CA GLY A 165 1.60 -19.62 0.36
C GLY A 165 2.16 -20.49 1.48
N VAL A 166 3.37 -21.02 1.31
CA VAL A 166 4.13 -21.69 2.39
C VAL A 166 4.72 -20.62 3.30
N VAL A 167 4.67 -20.85 4.61
CA VAL A 167 5.15 -19.89 5.62
C VAL A 167 6.39 -20.43 6.32
N TYR A 168 7.40 -19.57 6.42
CA TYR A 168 8.62 -19.76 7.19
C TYR A 168 8.64 -18.78 8.37
N SER A 169 9.15 -19.23 9.51
CA SER A 169 9.32 -18.45 10.74
C SER A 169 10.72 -18.62 11.31
N PHE A 170 11.25 -17.54 11.91
CA PHE A 170 12.57 -17.48 12.54
C PHE A 170 12.65 -16.29 13.51
N GLY A 171 13.66 -16.28 14.38
CA GLY A 171 13.85 -15.31 15.45
C GLY A 171 13.45 -15.81 16.84
N CYS A 172 13.05 -14.88 17.71
CA CYS A 172 12.59 -15.13 19.07
C CYS A 172 11.29 -15.96 19.10
N ASN A 173 11.19 -16.89 20.05
CA ASN A 173 10.06 -17.80 20.18
C ASN A 173 9.59 -18.01 21.63
N SER A 174 10.01 -17.14 22.56
CA SER A 174 9.71 -17.25 23.99
C SER A 174 8.22 -17.29 24.36
N ALA A 175 7.34 -16.87 23.44
CA ALA A 175 5.88 -16.94 23.57
C ALA A 175 5.20 -17.88 22.55
N GLY A 176 5.96 -18.69 21.80
CA GLY A 176 5.43 -19.57 20.74
C GLY A 176 5.15 -18.87 19.40
N GLN A 177 5.60 -17.62 19.22
CA GLN A 177 5.29 -16.77 18.06
C GLN A 177 5.86 -17.25 16.72
N LEU A 178 6.65 -18.33 16.68
CA LEU A 178 7.09 -18.98 15.44
C LEU A 178 6.16 -20.10 14.96
N GLY A 179 5.25 -20.62 15.79
CA GLY A 179 4.21 -21.55 15.37
C GLY A 179 4.66 -22.99 15.08
N ASN A 180 5.90 -23.37 15.41
CA ASN A 180 6.46 -24.69 15.10
C ASN A 180 6.20 -25.78 16.16
N GLY A 181 5.33 -25.54 17.15
CA GLY A 181 5.03 -26.44 18.26
C GLY A 181 6.02 -26.38 19.43
N THR A 182 6.95 -25.43 19.41
CA THR A 182 8.02 -25.24 20.41
C THR A 182 8.07 -23.79 20.87
N THR A 183 8.78 -23.52 21.98
CA THR A 183 9.22 -22.17 22.40
C THR A 183 10.72 -21.91 22.12
N GLU A 184 11.40 -22.84 21.47
CA GLU A 184 12.80 -22.73 21.04
C GLU A 184 12.98 -21.68 19.93
N GLU A 185 13.99 -20.82 20.04
CA GLU A 185 14.34 -19.80 19.06
C GLU A 185 15.02 -20.42 17.82
N TYR A 186 14.82 -19.84 16.63
CA TYR A 186 15.39 -20.36 15.39
C TYR A 186 16.12 -19.27 14.60
N TRP A 187 17.44 -19.42 14.49
CA TRP A 187 18.33 -18.48 13.79
C TRP A 187 18.32 -18.61 12.27
N GLN A 188 17.67 -19.66 11.76
CA GLN A 188 17.49 -19.90 10.34
C GLN A 188 16.01 -20.14 10.03
N PRO A 189 15.51 -19.71 8.87
CA PRO A 189 14.11 -19.87 8.47
C PRO A 189 13.62 -21.32 8.50
N ARG A 190 12.53 -21.57 9.23
CA ARG A 190 11.90 -22.91 9.32
C ARG A 190 10.45 -22.90 8.86
N PRO A 191 10.02 -23.89 8.03
CA PRO A 191 8.64 -23.96 7.56
C PRO A 191 7.68 -24.35 8.69
N ILE A 192 6.54 -23.65 8.77
CA ILE A 192 5.46 -23.96 9.71
C ILE A 192 4.65 -25.14 9.18
N ARG A 193 5.11 -26.36 9.48
CA ARG A 193 4.50 -27.61 8.98
C ARG A 193 3.02 -27.80 9.34
N ALA A 194 2.55 -27.18 10.43
CA ALA A 194 1.14 -27.20 10.84
C ALA A 194 0.18 -26.54 9.82
N LEU A 195 0.71 -25.73 8.89
CA LEU A 195 -0.06 -25.07 7.82
C LEU A 195 -0.01 -25.82 6.48
N GLN A 196 0.51 -27.05 6.46
CA GLN A 196 0.62 -27.82 5.22
C GLN A 196 -0.76 -28.02 4.56
N GLY A 197 -0.91 -27.55 3.32
CA GLY A 197 -2.17 -27.59 2.58
C GLY A 197 -3.02 -26.32 2.69
N ILE A 198 -2.65 -25.37 3.56
CA ILE A 198 -3.29 -24.05 3.67
C ILE A 198 -2.42 -23.02 2.95
N ARG A 199 -2.96 -22.34 1.93
CA ARG A 199 -2.26 -21.31 1.17
C ARG A 199 -2.39 -19.97 1.88
N ILE A 200 -1.33 -19.51 2.54
CA ILE A 200 -1.30 -18.20 3.20
C ILE A 200 -1.02 -17.08 2.18
N ILE A 201 -1.73 -15.96 2.30
CA ILE A 201 -1.64 -14.79 1.40
C ILE A 201 -1.20 -13.50 2.10
N GLN A 202 -1.21 -13.46 3.44
CA GLN A 202 -0.73 -12.32 4.23
C GLN A 202 -0.31 -12.78 5.63
N ALA A 203 0.68 -12.08 6.18
CA ALA A 203 1.11 -12.22 7.58
C ALA A 203 1.19 -10.86 8.27
N ALA A 204 0.87 -10.84 9.57
CA ALA A 204 1.05 -9.70 10.46
C ALA A 204 1.75 -10.17 11.75
N ALA A 205 2.78 -9.46 12.16
CA ALA A 205 3.60 -9.77 13.34
C ALA A 205 3.50 -8.65 14.37
N GLY A 206 3.35 -9.02 15.64
CA GLY A 206 3.30 -8.13 16.80
C GLY A 206 4.14 -8.69 17.96
N ALA A 207 4.19 -7.99 19.09
CA ALA A 207 5.11 -8.35 20.17
C ALA A 207 4.78 -9.72 20.78
N GLY A 208 5.54 -10.75 20.42
CA GLY A 208 5.28 -12.15 20.78
C GLY A 208 4.01 -12.74 20.15
N ARG A 209 3.53 -12.22 19.02
CA ARG A 209 2.28 -12.65 18.37
C ARG A 209 2.37 -12.67 16.85
N THR A 210 1.78 -13.68 16.22
CA THR A 210 1.69 -13.79 14.76
C THR A 210 0.26 -14.07 14.33
N MET A 211 -0.18 -13.43 13.26
CA MET A 211 -1.43 -13.70 12.56
C MET A 211 -1.17 -13.94 11.08
N LEU A 212 -1.85 -14.92 10.51
CA LEU A 212 -1.76 -15.32 9.11
C LEU A 212 -3.17 -15.39 8.50
N ILE A 213 -3.28 -15.05 7.22
CA ILE A 213 -4.53 -15.07 6.45
C ILE A 213 -4.39 -16.04 5.28
N SER A 214 -5.33 -16.96 5.11
CA SER A 214 -5.39 -17.86 3.95
C SER A 214 -6.07 -17.23 2.73
N ASP A 215 -5.87 -17.83 1.57
CA ASP A 215 -6.62 -17.52 0.33
C ASP A 215 -8.14 -17.75 0.47
N SER A 216 -8.56 -18.64 1.37
CA SER A 216 -9.96 -18.82 1.79
C SER A 216 -10.50 -17.72 2.72
N GLY A 217 -9.68 -16.72 3.08
CA GLY A 217 -10.04 -15.62 3.97
C GLY A 217 -10.10 -15.98 5.46
N GLN A 218 -9.64 -17.17 5.84
CA GLN A 218 -9.58 -17.63 7.22
C GLN A 218 -8.34 -17.07 7.93
N VAL A 219 -8.46 -16.83 9.24
CA VAL A 219 -7.41 -16.22 10.06
C VAL A 219 -6.87 -17.24 11.04
N TYR A 220 -5.55 -17.39 11.07
CA TYR A 220 -4.82 -18.23 12.01
C TYR A 220 -3.95 -17.36 12.92
N ALA A 221 -3.85 -17.67 14.21
CA ALA A 221 -2.94 -16.97 15.11
C ALA A 221 -2.17 -17.92 16.04
N PHE A 222 -1.00 -17.46 16.48
CA PHE A 222 -0.11 -18.15 17.42
C PHE A 222 0.77 -17.13 18.15
N GLY A 223 1.44 -17.57 19.20
CA GLY A 223 2.15 -16.71 20.14
C GLY A 223 1.37 -16.48 21.45
N LYS A 224 1.65 -15.36 22.09
CA LYS A 224 1.09 -14.93 23.37
C LYS A 224 -0.41 -14.62 23.29
N ASP A 225 -1.18 -15.03 24.30
CA ASP A 225 -2.57 -14.60 24.56
C ASP A 225 -3.50 -14.72 23.34
N THR A 226 -3.43 -15.84 22.60
CA THR A 226 -4.29 -16.11 21.42
C THR A 226 -5.74 -16.37 21.79
N PHE A 227 -6.60 -15.36 21.65
CA PHE A 227 -8.05 -15.46 21.47
C PHE A 227 -8.79 -16.47 22.38
N SER A 228 -8.33 -16.64 23.62
CA SER A 228 -8.92 -17.62 24.52
C SER A 228 -10.28 -17.13 25.03
N GLU A 229 -11.34 -17.59 24.39
CA GLU A 229 -12.55 -17.95 25.13
C GLU A 229 -12.12 -18.91 26.27
N THR A 230 -12.61 -18.63 27.47
CA THR A 230 -12.04 -19.17 28.71
C THR A 230 -12.33 -20.65 28.92
N GLU A 231 -11.28 -21.46 29.11
CA GLU A 231 -11.37 -22.69 29.92
C GLU A 231 -10.27 -22.73 31.00
N PHE A 232 -10.60 -23.38 32.11
CA PHE A 232 -9.93 -23.31 33.42
C PHE A 232 -8.41 -23.52 33.39
N GLY A 233 -7.65 -22.46 33.75
CA GLY A 233 -6.22 -22.52 34.05
C GLY A 233 -5.90 -21.84 35.37
N ILE A 234 -5.24 -22.56 36.28
CA ILE A 234 -4.90 -22.08 37.63
C ILE A 234 -3.87 -20.94 37.57
N GLN A 235 -4.07 -19.91 38.41
CA GLN A 235 -3.11 -18.91 38.90
C GLN A 235 -1.77 -18.80 38.14
N GLY A 236 -1.68 -17.89 37.16
CA GLY A 236 -0.41 -17.29 36.74
C GLY A 236 0.38 -17.94 35.60
N SER A 237 -0.17 -18.91 34.87
CA SER A 237 0.46 -19.41 33.63
C SER A 237 0.04 -18.60 32.41
N ILE A 238 1.00 -18.12 31.61
CA ILE A 238 0.74 -17.42 30.34
C ILE A 238 0.27 -18.46 29.30
N MET A 239 -0.93 -18.28 28.76
CA MET A 239 -1.45 -19.11 27.68
C MET A 239 -0.72 -18.76 26.37
N VAL A 240 0.17 -19.65 25.92
CA VAL A 240 0.93 -19.51 24.67
C VAL A 240 0.50 -20.57 23.66
N ALA A 241 0.03 -20.13 22.48
CA ALA A 241 -0.22 -21.04 21.38
C ALA A 241 1.06 -21.22 20.57
N THR A 242 1.72 -22.37 20.72
CA THR A 242 2.94 -22.71 19.98
C THR A 242 2.67 -23.24 18.57
N THR A 243 1.41 -23.46 18.19
CA THR A 243 0.96 -23.88 16.85
C THR A 243 -0.18 -22.98 16.36
N PRO A 244 -0.30 -22.72 15.04
CA PRO A 244 -1.37 -21.89 14.49
C PRO A 244 -2.76 -22.43 14.80
N GLN A 245 -3.60 -21.61 15.44
CA GLN A 245 -5.00 -21.89 15.75
C GLN A 245 -5.92 -21.08 14.84
N LEU A 246 -6.99 -21.69 14.33
CA LEU A 246 -8.04 -21.00 13.58
C LEU A 246 -8.84 -20.08 14.51
N ILE A 247 -9.06 -18.83 14.10
CA ILE A 247 -9.80 -17.85 14.90
C ILE A 247 -11.29 -17.97 14.61
N GLU A 248 -11.98 -18.76 15.44
CA GLU A 248 -13.40 -19.07 15.31
C GLU A 248 -14.31 -17.84 15.29
N THR A 249 -13.97 -16.77 16.03
CA THR A 249 -14.72 -15.50 16.02
C THR A 249 -14.65 -14.74 14.68
N LEU A 250 -13.65 -15.05 13.84
CA LEU A 250 -13.47 -14.47 12.50
C LEU A 250 -13.94 -15.39 11.37
N LYS A 251 -14.37 -16.63 11.63
CA LYS A 251 -14.67 -17.63 10.57
C LYS A 251 -15.77 -17.24 9.58
N ASN A 252 -16.66 -16.34 9.98
CA ASN A 252 -17.75 -15.81 9.15
C ASN A 252 -17.39 -14.50 8.43
N ILE A 253 -16.14 -14.05 8.52
CA ILE A 253 -15.63 -12.84 7.89
C ILE A 253 -14.50 -13.26 6.94
N PHE A 254 -14.67 -13.02 5.63
CA PHE A 254 -13.59 -13.27 4.67
C PHE A 254 -12.54 -12.15 4.80
N VAL A 255 -11.47 -12.40 5.55
CA VAL A 255 -10.42 -11.42 5.84
C VAL A 255 -9.39 -11.37 4.70
N VAL A 256 -8.91 -10.17 4.35
CA VAL A 256 -7.92 -9.93 3.29
C VAL A 256 -6.70 -9.11 3.73
N GLN A 257 -6.71 -8.58 4.96
CA GLN A 257 -5.55 -7.95 5.59
C GLN A 257 -5.71 -7.97 7.11
N ALA A 258 -4.61 -8.19 7.84
CA ALA A 258 -4.51 -7.99 9.29
C ALA A 258 -3.38 -7.01 9.60
N THR A 259 -3.50 -6.28 10.70
CA THR A 259 -2.46 -5.41 11.24
C THR A 259 -2.56 -5.40 12.77
N ILE A 260 -1.41 -5.44 13.45
CA ILE A 260 -1.32 -5.59 14.90
C ILE A 260 -0.66 -4.33 15.44
N GLY A 261 -1.41 -3.53 16.20
CA GLY A 261 -0.88 -2.46 17.03
C GLY A 261 -0.48 -2.98 18.41
N ASN A 262 0.04 -2.12 19.29
CA ASN A 262 0.54 -2.58 20.59
C ASN A 262 -0.58 -2.99 21.58
N PHE A 263 -1.78 -2.41 21.43
CA PHE A 263 -2.93 -2.65 22.32
C PHE A 263 -4.16 -3.21 21.58
N PHE A 264 -4.07 -3.44 20.27
CA PHE A 264 -5.21 -3.84 19.45
C PHE A 264 -4.76 -4.59 18.20
N THR A 265 -5.72 -5.30 17.60
CA THR A 265 -5.59 -5.81 16.23
C THR A 265 -6.72 -5.25 15.39
N ALA A 266 -6.43 -4.94 14.12
CA ALA A 266 -7.44 -4.63 13.12
C ALA A 266 -7.37 -5.60 11.95
N VAL A 267 -8.53 -5.97 11.41
CA VAL A 267 -8.67 -6.83 10.23
C VAL A 267 -9.60 -6.18 9.20
N LEU A 268 -9.31 -6.39 7.92
CA LEU A 268 -10.06 -5.87 6.78
C LEU A 268 -10.76 -7.03 6.06
N SER A 269 -12.08 -6.95 5.86
CA SER A 269 -12.82 -7.93 5.05
C SER A 269 -12.69 -7.65 3.55
N ARG A 270 -12.93 -8.66 2.69
CA ARG A 270 -12.91 -8.48 1.21
C ARG A 270 -13.90 -7.44 0.71
N GLU A 271 -14.98 -7.19 1.44
CA GLU A 271 -15.95 -6.13 1.15
C GLU A 271 -15.50 -4.74 1.65
N GLY A 272 -14.31 -4.63 2.23
CA GLY A 272 -13.78 -3.39 2.79
C GLY A 272 -14.48 -2.94 4.07
N ARG A 273 -14.85 -3.87 4.97
CA ARG A 273 -15.21 -3.55 6.37
C ARG A 273 -13.98 -3.69 7.24
N VAL A 274 -13.76 -2.72 8.13
CA VAL A 274 -12.72 -2.82 9.16
C VAL A 274 -13.35 -3.34 10.44
N TYR A 275 -12.72 -4.34 11.04
CA TYR A 275 -13.05 -4.84 12.37
C TYR A 275 -11.84 -4.66 13.29
N THR A 276 -12.09 -4.32 14.54
CA THR A 276 -11.09 -4.05 15.56
C THR A 276 -11.43 -4.78 16.85
N PHE A 277 -10.42 -5.28 17.54
CA PHE A 277 -10.54 -5.90 18.86
C PHE A 277 -9.34 -5.52 19.73
N SER A 278 -9.58 -5.35 21.03
CA SER A 278 -8.66 -4.71 21.98
C SER A 278 -8.00 -5.74 22.90
N TRP A 279 -6.73 -5.53 23.24
CA TRP A 279 -5.96 -6.38 24.16
C TRP A 279 -5.81 -5.71 25.53
N GLY A 280 -6.93 -5.44 26.20
CA GLY A 280 -6.96 -4.88 27.57
C GLY A 280 -6.56 -3.40 27.72
N SER A 281 -7.04 -2.77 28.79
CA SER A 281 -6.96 -1.34 29.10
C SER A 281 -7.71 -0.41 28.13
N GLU A 282 -8.90 0.03 28.57
CA GLU A 282 -10.05 0.51 27.78
C GLU A 282 -9.91 1.87 27.07
N GLY A 283 -8.69 2.40 26.90
CA GLY A 283 -8.46 3.80 26.56
C GLY A 283 -8.28 4.15 25.08
N LYS A 284 -7.59 3.31 24.29
CA LYS A 284 -6.72 3.84 23.21
C LYS A 284 -7.22 3.70 21.76
N LEU A 285 -8.17 2.81 21.48
CA LEU A 285 -9.00 2.88 20.25
C LEU A 285 -10.44 3.36 20.52
N CYS A 286 -10.74 3.75 21.77
CA CYS A 286 -12.05 4.27 22.20
C CYS A 286 -13.27 3.37 21.98
N HIS A 287 -13.08 2.12 21.53
CA HIS A 287 -14.05 1.06 21.76
C HIS A 287 -14.11 0.79 23.27
N ARG A 288 -15.28 0.99 23.88
CA ARG A 288 -15.55 0.64 25.29
C ARG A 288 -15.73 -0.87 25.43
N THR A 289 -14.67 -1.61 25.14
CA THR A 289 -14.61 -3.06 25.25
C THR A 289 -14.04 -3.42 26.61
N ASP A 290 -14.80 -4.23 27.36
CA ASP A 290 -14.32 -5.00 28.51
C ASP A 290 -12.94 -5.62 28.16
N PRO A 291 -11.94 -5.64 29.05
CA PRO A 291 -10.66 -6.31 28.80
C PRO A 291 -10.77 -7.78 28.35
N ASN A 292 -11.90 -8.43 28.60
CA ASN A 292 -12.22 -9.80 28.19
C ASN A 292 -13.02 -9.89 26.86
N ASP A 293 -13.44 -8.77 26.28
CA ASP A 293 -14.17 -8.71 25.02
C ASP A 293 -13.23 -8.86 23.82
N VAL A 294 -12.99 -10.13 23.48
CA VAL A 294 -12.18 -10.57 22.34
C VAL A 294 -12.96 -10.65 21.02
N GLU A 295 -14.22 -10.18 20.97
CA GLU A 295 -15.02 -10.22 19.75
C GLU A 295 -14.58 -9.15 18.73
N PRO A 296 -14.42 -9.51 17.44
CA PRO A 296 -14.16 -8.55 16.38
C PRO A 296 -15.33 -7.58 16.16
N ARG A 297 -15.20 -6.33 16.63
CA ARG A 297 -16.24 -5.30 16.46
C ARG A 297 -16.03 -4.50 15.17
N PRO A 298 -17.08 -4.24 14.37
CA PRO A 298 -16.95 -3.37 13.20
C PRO A 298 -16.62 -1.93 13.61
N LEU A 299 -15.73 -1.29 12.87
CA LEU A 299 -15.31 0.10 13.08
C LEU A 299 -16.40 1.06 12.56
N LEU A 300 -17.28 1.48 13.47
CA LEU A 300 -18.44 2.33 13.17
C LEU A 300 -18.08 3.79 12.89
N GLY A 301 -19.04 4.55 12.37
CA GLY A 301 -18.88 5.98 12.05
C GLY A 301 -18.70 6.19 10.54
N ALA A 302 -17.83 7.12 10.14
CA ALA A 302 -17.73 7.55 8.73
C ALA A 302 -17.42 6.41 7.74
N LEU A 303 -16.75 5.34 8.19
CA LEU A 303 -16.37 4.19 7.35
C LEU A 303 -17.45 3.10 7.23
N GLU A 304 -18.59 3.22 7.90
CA GLU A 304 -19.66 2.19 7.89
C GLU A 304 -20.19 1.91 6.46
N HIS A 305 -20.21 2.94 5.62
CA HIS A 305 -20.69 2.86 4.23
C HIS A 305 -19.61 3.19 3.19
N ILE A 306 -18.34 3.31 3.59
CA ILE A 306 -17.23 3.59 2.69
C ILE A 306 -16.29 2.38 2.66
N PRO A 307 -16.02 1.77 1.49
CA PRO A 307 -15.19 0.57 1.42
C PRO A 307 -13.71 0.91 1.61
N VAL A 308 -13.08 0.28 2.61
CA VAL A 308 -11.64 0.43 2.92
C VAL A 308 -10.82 -0.58 2.10
N VAL A 309 -9.71 -0.15 1.52
CA VAL A 309 -8.82 -0.99 0.68
C VAL A 309 -7.54 -1.41 1.37
N GLN A 310 -7.06 -0.62 2.34
CA GLN A 310 -5.86 -0.87 3.13
C GLN A 310 -6.06 -0.34 4.56
N ILE A 311 -5.53 -1.07 5.54
CA ILE A 311 -5.39 -0.63 6.93
C ILE A 311 -3.92 -0.62 7.36
N ALA A 312 -3.54 0.25 8.30
CA ALA A 312 -2.20 0.27 8.92
C ALA A 312 -2.31 0.69 10.40
N ALA A 313 -1.92 -0.21 11.31
CA ALA A 313 -1.84 0.10 12.74
C ALA A 313 -0.46 0.65 13.12
N GLY A 314 -0.46 1.75 13.85
CA GLY A 314 0.68 2.18 14.65
C GLY A 314 0.56 1.70 16.10
N TYR A 315 1.31 2.30 17.01
CA TYR A 315 1.37 1.87 18.42
C TYR A 315 -0.02 1.86 19.11
N CYS A 316 -0.83 2.89 18.86
CA CYS A 316 -2.12 3.10 19.52
C CYS A 316 -3.13 3.89 18.65
N TYR A 317 -3.01 3.77 17.33
CA TYR A 317 -3.91 4.41 16.36
C TYR A 317 -3.93 3.60 15.06
N LEU A 318 -4.95 3.83 14.23
CA LEU A 318 -5.20 3.12 12.99
C LEU A 318 -5.42 4.12 11.85
N LEU A 319 -4.77 3.87 10.71
CA LEU A 319 -5.06 4.51 9.43
C LEU A 319 -5.86 3.57 8.54
N CYS A 320 -6.87 4.12 7.88
CA CYS A 320 -7.71 3.44 6.90
C CYS A 320 -7.67 4.20 5.57
N LEU A 321 -7.21 3.54 4.51
CA LEU A 321 -7.28 4.06 3.15
C LEU A 321 -8.62 3.63 2.53
N ALA A 322 -9.49 4.60 2.28
CA ALA A 322 -10.86 4.42 1.83
C ALA A 322 -11.00 4.74 0.33
N CYS A 323 -11.81 3.96 -0.38
CA CYS A 323 -12.13 4.18 -1.79
C CYS A 323 -13.52 4.81 -1.93
N GLN A 324 -13.57 6.03 -2.45
CA GLN A 324 -14.80 6.77 -2.71
C GLN A 324 -15.01 7.00 -4.22
N SER A 325 -16.20 7.43 -4.62
CA SER A 325 -16.49 7.81 -6.00
C SER A 325 -15.61 8.98 -6.49
N SER A 326 -15.32 9.93 -5.60
CA SER A 326 -14.48 11.11 -5.84
C SER A 326 -12.97 10.85 -5.88
N GLY A 327 -12.49 9.79 -5.25
CA GLY A 327 -11.07 9.71 -4.90
C GLY A 327 -10.72 8.57 -3.95
N MET A 328 -9.45 8.53 -3.59
CA MET A 328 -9.00 7.84 -2.39
C MET A 328 -8.97 8.85 -1.24
N SER A 329 -9.21 8.40 -0.01
CA SER A 329 -9.15 9.25 1.18
C SER A 329 -8.58 8.49 2.37
N VAL A 330 -7.90 9.21 3.26
CA VAL A 330 -7.34 8.64 4.49
C VAL A 330 -8.20 9.03 5.66
N TYR A 331 -8.58 8.04 6.44
CA TYR A 331 -9.24 8.20 7.73
C TYR A 331 -8.33 7.71 8.84
N SER A 332 -8.43 8.35 10.01
CA SER A 332 -7.63 8.04 11.19
C SER A 332 -8.51 7.95 12.44
N VAL A 333 -8.13 7.07 13.37
CA VAL A 333 -8.84 6.80 14.62
C VAL A 333 -7.87 6.35 15.71
N GLY A 334 -8.20 6.58 16.98
CA GLY A 334 -7.38 6.23 18.14
C GLY A 334 -6.65 7.43 18.72
N CYS A 335 -5.41 7.23 19.17
CA CYS A 335 -4.71 8.24 19.97
C CYS A 335 -4.11 9.40 19.14
N GLY A 336 -4.45 10.64 19.50
CA GLY A 336 -3.98 11.89 18.89
C GLY A 336 -2.61 12.38 19.34
N LEU A 337 -2.03 11.78 20.39
CA LEU A 337 -0.76 12.23 20.97
C LEU A 337 0.35 12.40 19.90
N GLY A 338 0.91 13.61 19.84
CA GLY A 338 1.93 14.01 18.86
C GLY A 338 1.42 14.46 17.50
N GLY A 339 0.11 14.45 17.26
CA GLY A 339 -0.48 14.84 15.98
C GLY A 339 -0.55 13.73 14.94
N LYS A 340 -0.23 12.47 15.30
CA LYS A 340 -0.16 11.32 14.37
C LYS A 340 -1.49 10.94 13.68
N LEU A 341 -2.61 11.54 14.06
CA LEU A 341 -3.89 11.45 13.33
C LEU A 341 -4.01 12.48 12.19
N GLY A 342 -3.13 13.48 12.09
CA GLY A 342 -3.07 14.39 10.94
C GLY A 342 -4.17 15.45 10.86
N HIS A 343 -4.90 15.71 11.96
CA HIS A 343 -6.04 16.64 12.00
C HIS A 343 -5.70 18.06 12.46
N GLY A 344 -4.41 18.43 12.57
CA GLY A 344 -3.97 19.72 13.10
C GLY A 344 -4.10 19.85 14.62
N SER A 345 -4.42 18.76 15.32
CA SER A 345 -4.61 18.70 16.77
C SER A 345 -3.89 17.48 17.37
N ARG A 346 -3.79 17.46 18.71
CA ARG A 346 -3.29 16.31 19.48
C ARG A 346 -4.42 15.53 20.18
N THR A 347 -5.66 15.68 19.70
CA THR A 347 -6.86 15.10 20.31
C THR A 347 -7.10 13.67 19.84
N ASP A 348 -7.44 12.78 20.76
CA ASP A 348 -7.85 11.40 20.43
C ASP A 348 -9.17 11.41 19.66
N GLU A 349 -9.28 10.58 18.62
CA GLU A 349 -10.48 10.43 17.78
C GLU A 349 -11.14 9.08 18.05
N LYS A 350 -12.42 9.09 18.42
CA LYS A 350 -13.16 7.88 18.82
C LYS A 350 -13.77 7.10 17.66
N TYR A 351 -13.95 7.79 16.54
CA TYR A 351 -14.51 7.28 15.30
C TYR A 351 -13.59 7.71 14.16
N PRO A 352 -13.57 7.01 13.02
CA PRO A 352 -12.77 7.38 11.88
C PRO A 352 -13.08 8.80 11.40
N ARG A 353 -12.09 9.68 11.46
CA ARG A 353 -12.17 11.06 10.97
C ARG A 353 -11.34 11.22 9.71
N LEU A 354 -11.87 11.98 8.74
CA LEU A 354 -11.19 12.28 7.47
C LEU A 354 -9.96 13.17 7.71
N VAL A 355 -8.84 12.84 7.06
CA VAL A 355 -7.64 13.67 7.01
C VAL A 355 -7.76 14.66 5.85
N GLU A 356 -8.39 15.81 6.11
CA GLU A 356 -8.76 16.81 5.09
C GLU A 356 -7.56 17.42 4.36
N GLN A 357 -6.38 17.44 4.99
CA GLN A 357 -5.15 18.05 4.45
C GLN A 357 -4.75 17.52 3.06
N PHE A 358 -5.06 16.26 2.74
CA PHE A 358 -4.77 15.71 1.40
C PHE A 358 -5.55 16.41 0.28
N GLN A 359 -6.74 16.93 0.57
CA GLN A 359 -7.51 17.74 -0.37
C GLN A 359 -6.84 19.11 -0.57
N THR A 360 -6.39 19.75 0.51
CA THR A 360 -5.63 21.02 0.48
C THR A 360 -4.33 20.89 -0.32
N LEU A 361 -3.63 19.76 -0.20
CA LEU A 361 -2.40 19.45 -0.95
C LEU A 361 -2.63 18.99 -2.40
N ASN A 362 -3.90 18.85 -2.81
CA ASN A 362 -4.32 18.24 -4.07
C ASN A 362 -3.58 16.90 -4.33
N LEU A 363 -3.57 16.02 -3.34
CA LEU A 363 -2.85 14.73 -3.36
C LEU A 363 -3.86 13.60 -3.20
N GLN A 364 -3.90 12.67 -4.15
CA GLN A 364 -4.73 11.46 -4.08
C GLN A 364 -3.93 10.35 -3.38
N PRO A 365 -4.29 9.92 -2.15
CA PRO A 365 -3.53 8.89 -1.42
C PRO A 365 -3.58 7.54 -2.13
N ARG A 366 -2.47 6.81 -2.13
CA ARG A 366 -2.32 5.50 -2.80
C ARG A 366 -1.91 4.39 -1.83
N VAL A 367 -1.02 4.68 -0.88
CA VAL A 367 -0.54 3.72 0.14
C VAL A 367 -0.44 4.45 1.46
N VAL A 368 -0.91 3.81 2.55
CA VAL A 368 -0.72 4.28 3.94
C VAL A 368 0.30 3.43 4.68
N ALA A 369 1.07 4.03 5.59
CA ALA A 369 1.86 3.35 6.60
C ALA A 369 1.72 4.09 7.95
N ALA A 370 1.73 3.33 9.05
CA ALA A 370 1.56 3.83 10.40
C ALA A 370 2.67 3.26 11.29
N GLY A 371 3.62 4.09 11.68
CA GLY A 371 4.68 3.76 12.63
C GLY A 371 4.20 3.89 14.07
N ALA A 372 5.09 3.72 15.04
CA ALA A 372 4.70 3.82 16.44
C ALA A 372 4.19 5.24 16.78
N TRP A 373 4.91 6.26 16.28
CA TRP A 373 4.68 7.67 16.63
C TRP A 373 4.33 8.57 15.44
N HIS A 374 4.62 8.15 14.21
CA HIS A 374 4.41 8.91 12.99
C HIS A 374 3.71 8.07 11.92
N ALA A 375 3.17 8.75 10.92
CA ALA A 375 2.43 8.19 9.81
C ALA A 375 2.99 8.70 8.48
N ALA A 376 2.79 7.90 7.42
CA ALA A 376 3.23 8.26 6.08
C ALA A 376 2.23 7.83 5.01
N VAL A 377 2.19 8.59 3.90
CA VAL A 377 1.37 8.33 2.72
C VAL A 377 2.18 8.54 1.46
N VAL A 378 2.03 7.62 0.50
CA VAL A 378 2.43 7.84 -0.90
C VAL A 378 1.20 8.28 -1.69
N GLY A 379 1.32 9.36 -2.45
CA GLY A 379 0.32 9.82 -3.41
C GLY A 379 0.38 9.08 -4.75
N GLN A 380 -0.70 9.11 -5.51
CA GLN A 380 -0.76 8.54 -6.86
C GLN A 380 0.17 9.26 -7.86
N ASP A 381 0.58 10.48 -7.55
CA ASP A 381 1.59 11.27 -8.25
C ASP A 381 3.04 10.94 -7.85
N GLY A 382 3.23 10.08 -6.84
CA GLY A 382 4.53 9.70 -6.31
C GLY A 382 5.06 10.60 -5.18
N ARG A 383 4.35 11.67 -4.78
CA ARG A 383 4.74 12.48 -3.62
C ARG A 383 4.61 11.67 -2.33
N VAL A 384 5.51 11.90 -1.39
CA VAL A 384 5.44 11.34 -0.03
C VAL A 384 5.01 12.43 0.95
N CYS A 385 4.04 12.12 1.81
CA CYS A 385 3.71 12.93 2.96
C CYS A 385 3.97 12.16 4.27
N THR A 386 4.48 12.86 5.27
CA THR A 386 4.76 12.36 6.62
C THR A 386 4.13 13.30 7.66
N TRP A 387 3.74 12.76 8.82
CA TRP A 387 3.27 13.56 9.96
C TRP A 387 3.30 12.78 11.28
N GLY A 388 3.16 13.48 12.41
CA GLY A 388 3.22 12.93 13.77
C GLY A 388 4.42 13.47 14.54
N TRP A 389 5.03 12.63 15.38
CA TRP A 389 6.26 12.99 16.09
C TRP A 389 7.44 13.12 15.12
N GLY A 390 8.29 14.13 15.29
CA GLY A 390 9.45 14.39 14.43
C GLY A 390 10.78 13.79 14.90
N ARG A 391 10.83 13.26 16.13
CA ARG A 391 12.06 12.86 16.83
C ARG A 391 12.95 11.95 15.98
N TYR A 392 14.26 12.18 16.07
CA TYR A 392 15.30 11.52 15.27
C TYR A 392 15.15 11.74 13.76
N GLY A 393 14.30 12.69 13.32
CA GLY A 393 14.10 13.02 11.91
C GLY A 393 13.23 12.03 11.14
N CYS A 394 12.43 11.20 11.82
CA CYS A 394 11.62 10.15 11.18
C CYS A 394 10.58 10.64 10.15
N LEU A 395 10.34 11.96 10.09
CA LEU A 395 9.50 12.62 9.09
C LEU A 395 10.26 13.09 7.84
N GLY A 396 11.60 13.13 7.85
CA GLY A 396 12.42 13.45 6.67
C GLY A 396 12.40 14.92 6.25
N HIS A 397 12.06 15.84 7.16
CA HIS A 397 11.96 17.28 6.87
C HIS A 397 13.25 18.07 7.16
N GLY A 398 14.38 17.39 7.42
CA GLY A 398 15.67 18.01 7.77
C GLY A 398 15.72 18.57 9.20
N ASN A 399 14.81 18.13 10.07
CA ASN A 399 14.67 18.57 11.47
C ASN A 399 13.85 17.54 12.27
N GLU A 400 13.70 17.75 13.58
CA GLU A 400 12.96 16.86 14.49
C GLU A 400 11.58 17.39 14.93
N GLU A 401 11.03 18.40 14.24
CA GLU A 401 9.76 19.03 14.63
C GLU A 401 8.54 18.12 14.38
N CYS A 402 7.55 18.21 15.27
CA CYS A 402 6.31 17.43 15.13
C CYS A 402 5.35 18.10 14.14
N GLU A 403 4.91 17.36 13.12
CA GLU A 403 3.94 17.83 12.13
C GLU A 403 2.53 17.33 12.48
N LEU A 404 1.59 18.26 12.70
CA LEU A 404 0.23 17.92 13.14
C LEU A 404 -0.73 17.59 11.99
N VAL A 405 -0.29 17.79 10.75
CA VAL A 405 -1.01 17.50 9.50
C VAL A 405 -0.02 16.87 8.50
N PRO A 406 -0.48 16.06 7.52
CA PRO A 406 0.35 15.59 6.42
C PRO A 406 1.15 16.73 5.76
N LYS A 407 2.48 16.58 5.73
CA LYS A 407 3.40 17.52 5.08
C LYS A 407 4.22 16.80 4.02
N VAL A 408 4.42 17.44 2.87
CA VAL A 408 5.21 16.87 1.76
C VAL A 408 6.69 16.80 2.15
N VAL A 409 7.33 15.67 1.84
CA VAL A 409 8.77 15.48 2.01
C VAL A 409 9.49 16.05 0.79
N GLU A 410 9.78 17.35 0.81
CA GLU A 410 10.33 18.09 -0.36
C GLU A 410 11.66 17.53 -0.90
N ALA A 411 12.47 16.89 -0.05
CA ALA A 411 13.69 16.19 -0.45
C ALA A 411 13.44 15.03 -1.43
N LEU A 412 12.23 14.46 -1.45
CA LEU A 412 11.80 13.40 -2.36
C LEU A 412 11.01 13.93 -3.57
N SER A 413 11.00 15.24 -3.83
CA SER A 413 10.26 15.86 -4.94
C SER A 413 10.61 15.30 -6.33
N ASN A 414 11.85 14.81 -6.52
CA ASN A 414 12.31 14.16 -7.75
C ASN A 414 12.20 12.61 -7.72
N VAL A 415 11.66 12.03 -6.65
CA VAL A 415 11.53 10.59 -6.45
C VAL A 415 10.07 10.19 -6.61
N LYS A 416 9.78 9.34 -7.59
CA LYS A 416 8.44 8.79 -7.80
C LYS A 416 8.22 7.60 -6.87
N ALA A 417 7.76 7.87 -5.64
CA ALA A 417 7.48 6.84 -4.66
C ALA A 417 6.31 5.93 -5.09
N VAL A 418 6.38 4.64 -4.73
CA VAL A 418 5.31 3.65 -4.96
C VAL A 418 4.89 2.91 -3.69
N HIS A 419 5.74 2.92 -2.66
CA HIS A 419 5.47 2.28 -1.38
C HIS A 419 6.24 3.00 -0.25
N VAL A 420 5.71 2.92 0.96
CA VAL A 420 6.31 3.49 2.17
C VAL A 420 6.09 2.53 3.34
N ALA A 421 7.07 2.43 4.23
CA ALA A 421 7.02 1.63 5.44
C ALA A 421 7.56 2.44 6.62
N THR A 422 6.98 2.26 7.80
CA THR A 422 7.26 3.05 9.01
C THR A 422 7.39 2.16 10.23
N GLY A 423 8.49 2.29 10.96
CA GLY A 423 8.79 1.57 12.21
C GLY A 423 8.51 2.42 13.44
N ASP A 424 9.35 2.32 14.48
CA ASP A 424 9.23 3.14 15.69
C ASP A 424 9.48 4.63 15.39
N TYR A 425 10.74 4.96 15.05
CA TYR A 425 11.19 6.28 14.62
C TYR A 425 11.94 6.22 13.28
N THR A 426 11.53 5.31 12.39
CA THR A 426 12.22 5.04 11.12
C THR A 426 11.21 5.01 9.98
N THR A 427 11.58 5.57 8.82
CA THR A 427 10.77 5.56 7.60
C THR A 427 11.61 5.08 6.42
N PHE A 428 11.02 4.21 5.60
CA PHE A 428 11.55 3.79 4.31
C PHE A 428 10.59 4.18 3.19
N VAL A 429 11.13 4.71 2.11
CA VAL A 429 10.40 5.03 0.87
C VAL A 429 10.99 4.21 -0.27
N LEU A 430 10.15 3.47 -0.97
CA LEU A 430 10.51 2.72 -2.17
C LEU A 430 9.96 3.43 -3.41
N SER A 431 10.82 3.62 -4.40
CA SER A 431 10.52 4.31 -5.66
C SER A 431 10.18 3.35 -6.82
N ASP A 432 9.66 3.91 -7.91
CA ASP A 432 9.18 3.12 -9.06
C ASP A 432 10.28 2.50 -9.93
N ASN A 433 11.55 2.81 -9.69
CA ASN A 433 12.71 2.13 -10.31
C ASN A 433 13.32 1.04 -9.41
N GLY A 434 12.93 0.96 -8.12
CA GLY A 434 13.50 0.04 -7.13
C GLY A 434 14.49 0.67 -6.14
N ASP A 435 14.84 1.96 -6.28
CA ASP A 435 15.67 2.69 -5.32
C ASP A 435 14.93 2.84 -3.99
N VAL A 436 15.65 2.58 -2.90
CA VAL A 436 15.17 2.64 -1.51
C VAL A 436 15.81 3.82 -0.81
N TYR A 437 14.99 4.64 -0.15
CA TYR A 437 15.42 5.77 0.68
C TYR A 437 15.02 5.53 2.13
N SER A 438 15.85 5.93 3.08
CA SER A 438 15.59 5.82 4.52
C SER A 438 15.91 7.11 5.27
N PHE A 439 15.24 7.29 6.41
CA PHE A 439 15.42 8.41 7.33
C PHE A 439 14.81 8.09 8.69
N GLY A 440 15.26 8.79 9.73
CA GLY A 440 14.89 8.55 11.12
C GLY A 440 16.05 8.03 11.97
N CYS A 441 15.70 7.24 12.99
CA CYS A 441 16.65 6.73 13.98
C CYS A 441 17.66 5.74 13.37
N GLY A 442 18.96 5.98 13.61
CA GLY A 442 20.05 5.10 13.21
C GLY A 442 20.29 3.91 14.15
N GLU A 443 19.65 3.90 15.32
CA GLU A 443 19.78 2.81 16.29
C GLU A 443 19.47 1.43 15.66
N SER A 444 20.10 0.39 16.21
CA SER A 444 20.01 -1.00 15.73
C SER A 444 20.54 -1.21 14.29
N ALA A 445 21.30 -0.28 13.71
CA ALA A 445 21.76 -0.28 12.31
C ALA A 445 20.63 -0.44 11.27
N SER A 446 19.41 -0.05 11.64
CA SER A 446 18.18 -0.46 10.93
C SER A 446 17.88 0.33 9.65
N LEU A 447 18.67 1.37 9.34
CA LEU A 447 18.56 2.23 8.15
C LEU A 447 19.26 1.67 6.89
N GLY A 448 20.28 0.82 7.06
CA GLY A 448 21.04 0.23 5.95
C GLY A 448 22.07 1.16 5.28
N HIS A 449 22.41 2.29 5.92
CA HIS A 449 23.56 3.12 5.54
C HIS A 449 24.85 2.56 6.13
N ASN A 450 25.97 2.80 5.46
CA ASN A 450 27.29 2.31 5.83
C ASN A 450 28.16 3.51 6.26
N PRO A 451 29.06 3.35 7.25
CA PRO A 451 30.30 4.12 7.29
C PRO A 451 31.15 3.84 6.03
N GLY A 452 32.22 4.61 5.81
CA GLY A 452 33.06 4.46 4.61
C GLY A 452 33.78 3.12 4.53
N ASP A 453 34.22 2.73 3.32
CA ASP A 453 35.01 1.50 3.07
C ASP A 453 36.51 1.66 3.48
N ASP A 454 36.83 2.48 4.49
CA ASP A 454 38.22 2.75 4.94
C ASP A 454 38.44 2.19 6.37
N ASP A 455 39.59 1.52 6.58
CA ASP A 455 39.94 0.68 7.75
C ASP A 455 40.23 1.45 9.08
N ASP A 456 39.40 2.43 9.46
CA ASP A 456 39.56 3.20 10.71
C ASP A 456 38.55 2.81 11.82
N GLU A 457 39.07 2.41 12.99
CA GLU A 457 38.29 1.94 14.16
C GLU A 457 37.37 3.02 14.79
N GLU A 458 37.43 4.28 14.35
CA GLU A 458 36.60 5.39 14.86
C GLU A 458 35.18 5.46 14.23
N GLN A 459 34.84 4.58 13.28
CA GLN A 459 33.62 4.71 12.46
C GLN A 459 32.40 3.85 12.84
N GLU A 460 32.46 3.01 13.88
CA GLU A 460 31.24 2.32 14.40
C GLU A 460 30.15 3.34 14.83
N GLU A 461 30.54 4.56 15.22
CA GLU A 461 29.61 5.65 15.59
C GLU A 461 28.70 6.11 14.44
N ASN A 462 29.14 6.01 13.17
CA ASN A 462 28.39 6.53 12.02
C ASN A 462 27.14 5.69 11.66
N MET A 463 27.12 4.41 12.01
CA MET A 463 26.00 3.50 11.71
C MET A 463 24.73 3.84 12.51
N HIS A 464 24.90 4.54 13.63
CA HIS A 464 23.85 4.93 14.56
C HIS A 464 23.36 6.37 14.39
N VAL A 465 23.91 7.11 13.42
CA VAL A 465 23.55 8.52 13.18
C VAL A 465 22.11 8.62 12.68
N ASN A 466 21.37 9.57 13.26
CA ASN A 466 20.00 9.88 12.86
C ASN A 466 19.99 10.63 11.52
N VAL A 467 19.26 10.08 10.55
CA VAL A 467 19.18 10.62 9.19
C VAL A 467 17.95 11.52 9.10
N LEU A 468 18.15 12.85 9.18
CA LEU A 468 17.06 13.82 9.28
C LEU A 468 16.36 14.14 7.95
N SER A 469 16.97 13.78 6.83
CA SER A 469 16.46 13.96 5.46
C SER A 469 16.62 12.64 4.71
N PRO A 470 15.69 12.26 3.80
CA PRO A 470 15.76 10.99 3.09
C PRO A 470 17.07 10.77 2.32
N GLU A 471 17.79 9.71 2.67
CA GLU A 471 19.04 9.30 2.02
C GLU A 471 18.87 7.98 1.27
N LEU A 472 19.62 7.82 0.17
CA LEU A 472 19.58 6.61 -0.66
C LEU A 472 20.34 5.46 0.01
N VAL A 473 19.70 4.29 0.13
CA VAL A 473 20.34 3.05 0.61
C VAL A 473 21.20 2.45 -0.49
N THR A 474 22.42 2.96 -0.63
CA THR A 474 23.36 2.61 -1.70
C THR A 474 23.68 1.10 -1.73
N LEU A 475 23.77 0.45 -0.57
CA LEU A 475 24.01 -1.00 -0.47
C LEU A 475 22.91 -1.84 -1.12
N LEU A 476 21.63 -1.44 -1.01
CA LEU A 476 20.53 -2.12 -1.70
C LEU A 476 20.56 -1.87 -3.22
N LYS A 477 21.06 -0.70 -3.66
CA LYS A 477 21.24 -0.40 -5.09
C LYS A 477 22.35 -1.25 -5.72
N GLN A 478 23.39 -1.60 -4.97
CA GLN A 478 24.48 -2.49 -5.41
C GLN A 478 24.03 -3.94 -5.66
N VAL A 479 22.89 -4.37 -5.11
CA VAL A 479 22.34 -5.72 -5.33
C VAL A 479 21.94 -5.96 -6.80
N ASN A 480 21.77 -4.89 -7.59
CA ASN A 480 21.40 -4.94 -9.02
C ASN A 480 20.11 -5.73 -9.30
N GLU A 481 19.18 -5.71 -8.34
CA GLU A 481 17.81 -6.24 -8.47
C GLU A 481 16.83 -5.20 -7.96
N ARG A 482 15.64 -5.13 -8.59
CA ARG A 482 14.59 -4.20 -8.19
C ARG A 482 14.02 -4.62 -6.84
N VAL A 483 14.13 -3.76 -5.82
CA VAL A 483 13.38 -3.92 -4.56
C VAL A 483 11.90 -3.64 -4.81
N VAL A 484 11.02 -4.45 -4.20
CA VAL A 484 9.56 -4.41 -4.43
C VAL A 484 8.72 -4.41 -3.15
N GLN A 485 9.35 -4.56 -1.99
CA GLN A 485 8.74 -4.40 -0.66
C GLN A 485 9.86 -4.13 0.36
N ILE A 486 9.60 -3.20 1.30
CA ILE A 486 10.33 -3.05 2.55
C ILE A 486 9.41 -3.45 3.69
N SER A 487 9.93 -4.14 4.70
CA SER A 487 9.25 -4.35 5.98
C SER A 487 10.24 -4.12 7.11
N LEU A 488 9.83 -3.41 8.15
CA LEU A 488 10.64 -3.15 9.33
C LEU A 488 9.85 -3.32 10.62
N THR A 489 10.56 -3.62 11.71
CA THR A 489 9.96 -3.72 13.04
C THR A 489 9.26 -2.42 13.44
N ASN A 490 7.99 -2.52 13.79
CA ASN A 490 7.18 -1.43 14.35
C ASN A 490 6.91 -1.70 15.84
N SER A 491 7.88 -1.42 16.70
CA SER A 491 7.77 -1.63 18.15
C SER A 491 8.73 -0.75 18.93
N ILE A 492 8.29 -0.27 20.10
CA ILE A 492 9.09 0.55 21.03
C ILE A 492 9.84 -0.29 22.08
N HIS A 493 9.71 -1.61 22.00
CA HIS A 493 10.19 -2.59 23.00
C HIS A 493 11.21 -3.58 22.45
N TRP A 494 11.54 -3.46 21.16
CA TRP A 494 12.40 -4.40 20.44
C TRP A 494 13.29 -3.63 19.48
N ASN A 495 14.57 -4.00 19.45
CA ASN A 495 15.54 -3.47 18.50
C ASN A 495 15.06 -3.76 17.07
N ALA A 496 15.19 -2.76 16.20
CA ALA A 496 14.59 -2.80 14.88
C ALA A 496 15.43 -3.62 13.89
N HIS A 497 14.75 -4.40 13.05
CA HIS A 497 15.35 -4.99 11.85
C HIS A 497 14.47 -4.73 10.64
N THR A 498 15.08 -4.82 9.46
CA THR A 498 14.49 -4.45 8.18
C THR A 498 14.75 -5.54 7.15
N PHE A 499 13.71 -5.91 6.41
CA PHE A 499 13.79 -6.74 5.21
C PHE A 499 13.58 -5.90 3.95
N ALA A 500 14.41 -6.14 2.94
CA ALA A 500 14.17 -5.75 1.56
C ALA A 500 13.91 -7.00 0.71
N LEU A 501 12.73 -7.07 0.10
CA LEU A 501 12.34 -8.14 -0.82
C LEU A 501 12.47 -7.63 -2.26
N THR A 502 13.15 -8.41 -3.10
CA THR A 502 13.36 -8.14 -4.53
C THR A 502 12.26 -8.72 -5.42
N GLU A 503 12.20 -8.30 -6.68
CA GLU A 503 11.28 -8.87 -7.68
C GLU A 503 11.55 -10.33 -8.04
N SER A 504 12.73 -10.86 -7.66
CA SER A 504 13.16 -12.25 -7.90
C SER A 504 12.83 -13.21 -6.75
N GLY A 505 12.18 -12.74 -5.69
CA GLY A 505 11.85 -13.52 -4.51
C GLY A 505 12.95 -13.60 -3.46
N LYS A 506 14.09 -12.93 -3.66
CA LYS A 506 15.20 -12.88 -2.69
C LYS A 506 14.93 -11.86 -1.59
N VAL A 507 15.18 -12.27 -0.34
CA VAL A 507 15.08 -11.44 0.86
C VAL A 507 16.48 -11.04 1.33
N TYR A 508 16.66 -9.75 1.60
CA TYR A 508 17.85 -9.19 2.25
C TYR A 508 17.45 -8.65 3.62
N ALA A 509 18.26 -8.90 4.65
CA ALA A 509 18.01 -8.53 6.04
C ALA A 509 19.15 -7.67 6.59
N PHE A 510 18.80 -6.69 7.41
CA PHE A 510 19.73 -5.84 8.14
C PHE A 510 19.07 -5.28 9.41
N GLY A 511 19.90 -4.73 10.30
CA GLY A 511 19.52 -4.24 11.60
C GLY A 511 19.80 -5.24 12.73
N ALA A 512 19.00 -5.24 13.79
CA ALA A 512 19.18 -6.13 14.93
C ALA A 512 18.99 -7.62 14.60
N GLY A 513 19.84 -8.48 15.15
CA GLY A 513 19.83 -9.93 14.94
C GLY A 513 20.11 -10.77 16.19
N ASP A 514 20.06 -10.18 17.38
CA ASP A 514 20.33 -10.78 18.69
C ASP A 514 19.41 -11.95 19.11
N LYS A 515 18.34 -12.22 18.35
CA LYS A 515 17.42 -13.36 18.48
C LYS A 515 17.38 -14.25 17.23
N GLY A 516 18.25 -14.00 16.25
CA GLY A 516 18.20 -14.66 14.94
C GLY A 516 17.08 -14.16 14.02
N GLN A 517 16.47 -13.00 14.33
CA GLN A 517 15.38 -12.39 13.54
C GLN A 517 15.80 -11.98 12.11
N LEU A 518 17.10 -11.85 11.83
CA LEU A 518 17.60 -11.64 10.47
C LEU A 518 17.55 -12.92 9.61
N GLY A 519 17.49 -14.11 10.21
CA GLY A 519 17.55 -15.39 9.49
C GLY A 519 18.94 -15.72 8.90
N VAL A 520 19.95 -14.97 9.31
CA VAL A 520 21.38 -15.17 9.00
C VAL A 520 22.16 -15.21 10.31
N GLU A 521 23.28 -15.93 10.31
CA GLU A 521 24.09 -16.13 11.51
C GLU A 521 25.00 -14.91 11.76
N LEU A 522 25.00 -14.43 13.00
CA LEU A 522 25.90 -13.35 13.44
C LEU A 522 27.25 -13.95 13.87
N VAL A 523 28.35 -13.23 13.58
CA VAL A 523 29.70 -13.72 13.84
C VAL A 523 30.20 -13.18 15.18
N GLY A 524 30.68 -14.07 16.05
CA GLY A 524 31.20 -13.68 17.37
C GLY A 524 30.12 -13.11 18.28
N ASN A 525 30.37 -11.92 18.83
CA ASN A 525 29.47 -11.24 19.77
C ASN A 525 28.60 -10.15 19.12
N GLN A 526 28.49 -10.12 17.78
CA GLN A 526 27.63 -9.16 17.08
C GLN A 526 26.16 -9.34 17.47
N THR A 527 25.46 -8.23 17.73
CA THR A 527 24.01 -8.20 18.03
C THR A 527 23.17 -7.65 16.88
N GLU A 528 23.80 -7.14 15.83
CA GLU A 528 23.20 -6.44 14.70
C GLU A 528 24.10 -6.50 13.46
N ARG A 529 23.56 -6.07 12.31
CA ARG A 529 24.24 -6.08 11.01
C ARG A 529 23.68 -4.96 10.11
N GLY A 530 24.42 -3.86 9.95
CA GLY A 530 23.99 -2.75 9.09
C GLY A 530 24.01 -3.04 7.59
N LYS A 531 24.91 -3.92 7.12
CA LYS A 531 25.00 -4.31 5.71
C LYS A 531 23.88 -5.30 5.33
N PRO A 532 23.01 -5.00 4.34
CA PRO A 532 21.98 -5.93 3.88
C PRO A 532 22.55 -7.27 3.41
N GLU A 533 22.15 -8.36 4.08
CA GLU A 533 22.61 -9.72 3.78
C GLU A 533 21.48 -10.60 3.28
N ARG A 534 21.75 -11.44 2.28
CA ARG A 534 20.75 -12.34 1.71
C ARG A 534 20.39 -13.45 2.70
N VAL A 535 19.12 -13.50 3.10
CA VAL A 535 18.55 -14.60 3.89
C VAL A 535 18.48 -15.86 3.02
N ASN A 536 18.80 -17.03 3.58
CA ASN A 536 18.76 -18.30 2.86
C ASN A 536 17.33 -18.86 2.71
N ILE A 537 16.45 -18.08 2.06
CA ILE A 537 15.14 -18.49 1.55
C ILE A 537 15.02 -17.99 0.11
N ASP A 538 14.33 -18.76 -0.70
CA ASP A 538 13.79 -18.30 -1.98
C ASP A 538 12.26 -18.32 -1.87
N LEU A 539 11.61 -17.17 -2.06
CA LEU A 539 10.16 -17.06 -1.86
C LEU A 539 9.34 -17.33 -3.13
N ASP A 540 9.94 -17.26 -4.32
CA ASP A 540 9.21 -17.39 -5.58
C ASP A 540 9.42 -18.75 -6.29
N ASN A 541 10.45 -19.52 -5.92
CA ASN A 541 10.80 -20.82 -6.53
C ASN A 541 10.04 -22.05 -6.02
#